data_AF-A0A7Y4SI41-F1
#
_entry.id   AF-A0A7Y4SI41-F1
#
_cell.length_a   1.000
_cell.length_b   1.000
_cell.length_c   1.000
_cell.angle_alpha   90.00
_cell.angle_beta   90.00
_cell.angle_gamma   90.00
#
_symmetry.space_group_name_H-M   'P 1'
#
loop_
_entity.id
_entity.type
_entity.pdbx_description
1 polymer ?
#
loop_
_entity_poly.entity_id
_entity_poly.type
_entity_poly.pdbx_seq_one_letter_code
_entity_poly.pdbx_strand_id
1 'polypeptide(L)'
;MSLERERDTTLSEKLQGVGTFMTRYGLVIVFAWIGAMKFSAYEANDIQPLVANSPLMGWRYNIFSVQAFSNWLGVLEIAIAVMIAARPISRQISAAGSALAAVLFLGTLSFMLSTPPVWEATLGGFPALSVVPGQFLLKDVVLLGASIWTLGEALTGQCHDR
;
A
#
# COMPACT_ATOMS: atom_id res chain seq x y z
N MET A 1 42.90 -0.54 -7.38
CA MET A 1 42.23 -0.43 -6.06
C MET A 1 41.36 0.83 -5.93
N SER A 2 41.81 2.03 -6.32
CA SER A 2 40.96 3.24 -6.33
C SER A 2 39.86 3.22 -7.41
N LEU A 3 40.20 2.80 -8.63
CA LEU A 3 39.24 2.72 -9.75
C LEU A 3 38.19 1.60 -9.61
N GLU A 4 38.48 0.51 -8.88
CA GLU A 4 37.48 -0.49 -8.50
C GLU A 4 36.47 0.12 -7.53
N ARG A 5 36.97 0.78 -6.48
CA ARG A 5 36.15 1.37 -5.42
C ARG A 5 35.25 2.50 -5.96
N GLU A 6 35.73 3.29 -6.90
CA GLU A 6 34.95 4.36 -7.55
C GLU A 6 33.89 3.80 -8.53
N ARG A 7 34.18 2.68 -9.21
CA ARG A 7 33.17 1.99 -10.03
C ARG A 7 32.08 1.35 -9.17
N ASP A 8 32.46 0.72 -8.05
CA ASP A 8 31.52 0.09 -7.12
C ASP A 8 30.58 1.11 -6.46
N THR A 9 31.08 2.31 -6.13
CA THR A 9 30.25 3.40 -5.57
C THR A 9 29.25 3.93 -6.60
N THR A 10 29.69 4.16 -7.84
CA THR A 10 28.79 4.69 -8.90
C THR A 10 27.69 3.71 -9.32
N LEU A 11 27.95 2.40 -9.32
CA LEU A 11 26.92 1.40 -9.59
C LEU A 11 25.89 1.35 -8.44
N SER A 12 26.37 1.36 -7.20
CA SER A 12 25.52 1.34 -6.01
C SER A 12 24.56 2.54 -5.97
N GLU A 13 25.05 3.74 -6.26
CA GLU A 13 24.24 4.97 -6.34
C GLU A 13 23.18 4.89 -7.44
N LYS A 14 23.54 4.40 -8.63
CA LYS A 14 22.59 4.22 -9.74
C LYS A 14 21.48 3.22 -9.38
N LEU A 15 21.84 2.08 -8.79
CA LEU A 15 20.86 1.07 -8.37
C LEU A 15 19.93 1.61 -7.28
N GLN A 16 20.43 2.37 -6.32
CA GLN A 16 19.60 3.03 -5.31
C GLN A 16 18.65 4.07 -5.92
N GLY A 17 19.12 4.85 -6.90
CA GLY A 17 18.29 5.80 -7.64
C GLY A 17 17.15 5.12 -8.39
N VAL A 18 17.46 4.04 -9.13
CA VAL A 18 16.45 3.22 -9.82
C VAL A 18 15.48 2.59 -8.83
N GLY A 19 15.99 2.01 -7.75
CA GLY A 19 15.17 1.42 -6.69
C GLY A 19 14.20 2.42 -6.09
N THR A 20 14.66 3.61 -5.74
CA THR A 20 13.81 4.68 -5.18
C THR A 20 12.72 5.12 -6.17
N PHE A 21 13.07 5.26 -7.44
CA PHE A 21 12.11 5.57 -8.50
C PHE A 21 11.05 4.47 -8.64
N MET A 22 11.49 3.21 -8.74
CA MET A 22 10.60 2.05 -8.88
C MET A 22 9.71 1.86 -7.65
N THR A 23 10.22 2.05 -6.44
CA THR A 23 9.42 1.97 -5.21
C THR A 23 8.31 3.00 -5.21
N ARG A 24 8.61 4.27 -5.55
CA ARG A 24 7.58 5.32 -5.56
C ARG A 24 6.54 5.10 -6.65
N TYR A 25 6.97 4.95 -7.90
CA TYR A 25 6.02 4.83 -9.00
C TYR A 25 5.36 3.45 -9.09
N GLY A 26 6.00 2.41 -8.57
CA GLY A 26 5.36 1.12 -8.31
C GLY A 26 4.21 1.27 -7.32
N LEU A 27 4.41 2.02 -6.22
CA LEU A 27 3.35 2.32 -5.25
C LEU A 27 2.19 3.09 -5.91
N VAL A 28 2.50 4.09 -6.74
CA VAL A 28 1.50 4.85 -7.52
C VAL A 28 0.70 3.91 -8.43
N ILE A 29 1.37 3.05 -9.19
CA ILE A 29 0.71 2.11 -10.11
C ILE A 29 -0.22 1.16 -9.33
N VAL A 30 0.25 0.60 -8.22
CA VAL A 30 -0.55 -0.31 -7.39
C VAL A 30 -1.83 0.38 -6.91
N PHE A 31 -1.73 1.58 -6.32
CA PHE A 31 -2.90 2.33 -5.86
C PHE A 31 -3.83 2.75 -6.99
N ALA A 32 -3.29 3.24 -8.11
CA ALA A 32 -4.10 3.68 -9.24
C ALA A 32 -4.86 2.51 -9.87
N TRP A 33 -4.20 1.35 -10.01
CA TRP A 33 -4.77 0.19 -10.68
C TRP A 33 -5.80 -0.52 -9.80
N ILE A 34 -5.46 -0.83 -8.55
CA ILE A 34 -6.39 -1.48 -7.61
C ILE A 34 -7.55 -0.53 -7.31
N GLY A 35 -7.28 0.76 -7.12
CA GLY A 35 -8.30 1.78 -6.88
C GLY A 35 -9.27 1.93 -8.06
N ALA A 36 -8.78 1.85 -9.31
CA ALA A 36 -9.64 1.82 -10.49
C ALA A 36 -10.49 0.54 -10.57
N MET A 37 -9.96 -0.60 -10.13
CA MET A 37 -10.74 -1.84 -10.11
C MET A 37 -11.85 -1.83 -9.05
N LYS A 38 -11.75 -1.04 -7.99
CA LYS A 38 -12.79 -0.92 -6.93
C LYS A 38 -14.16 -0.46 -7.43
N PHE A 39 -14.24 0.14 -8.62
CA PHE A 39 -15.49 0.52 -9.27
C PHE A 39 -16.23 -0.66 -9.92
N SER A 40 -15.62 -1.85 -9.93
CA SER A 40 -16.23 -3.08 -10.41
C SER A 40 -16.95 -3.83 -9.28
N ALA A 41 -17.96 -4.61 -9.65
CA ALA A 41 -18.62 -5.54 -8.73
C ALA A 41 -17.69 -6.67 -8.27
N TYR A 42 -16.69 -7.03 -9.09
CA TYR A 42 -15.70 -8.05 -8.77
C TYR A 42 -14.93 -7.68 -7.49
N GLU A 43 -14.26 -6.52 -7.50
CA GLU A 43 -13.51 -6.05 -6.32
C GLU A 43 -14.40 -5.76 -5.12
N ALA A 44 -15.64 -5.28 -5.35
CA ALA A 44 -16.57 -5.00 -4.27
C ALA A 44 -16.93 -6.27 -3.49
N ASN A 45 -17.12 -7.40 -4.19
CA ASN A 45 -17.39 -8.70 -3.56
C ASN A 45 -16.15 -9.29 -2.88
N ASP A 46 -14.95 -9.07 -3.43
CA ASP A 46 -13.71 -9.60 -2.86
C ASP A 46 -13.33 -8.93 -1.53
N ILE A 47 -13.59 -7.63 -1.36
CA ILE A 47 -13.34 -6.94 -0.08
C ILE A 47 -14.45 -7.14 0.95
N GLN A 48 -15.67 -7.48 0.51
CA GLN A 48 -16.83 -7.61 1.37
C GLN A 48 -16.59 -8.52 2.58
N PRO A 49 -16.05 -9.75 2.44
CA PRO A 49 -15.84 -10.62 3.58
C PRO A 49 -14.76 -10.08 4.54
N LEU A 50 -13.76 -9.36 4.03
CA LEU A 50 -12.72 -8.73 4.86
C LEU A 50 -13.29 -7.64 5.75
N VAL A 51 -14.12 -6.79 5.16
CA VAL A 51 -14.71 -5.64 5.85
C VAL A 51 -15.83 -6.07 6.79
N ALA A 52 -16.66 -7.04 6.39
CA ALA A 52 -17.80 -7.50 7.17
C ALA A 52 -17.39 -8.19 8.49
N ASN A 53 -16.29 -8.94 8.48
CA ASN A 53 -15.77 -9.60 9.68
C ASN A 53 -14.86 -8.71 10.54
N SER A 54 -14.52 -7.50 10.07
CA SER A 54 -13.68 -6.58 10.82
C SER A 54 -14.50 -5.81 11.88
N PRO A 55 -14.13 -5.87 13.18
CA PRO A 55 -14.90 -5.22 14.25
C PRO A 55 -14.94 -3.70 14.13
N LEU A 56 -13.95 -3.09 13.47
CA LEU A 56 -13.87 -1.64 13.27
C LEU A 56 -14.75 -1.14 12.12
N MET A 57 -15.16 -2.03 11.22
CA MET A 57 -15.51 -1.67 9.84
C MET A 57 -16.76 -2.35 9.32
N GLY A 58 -17.16 -3.49 9.91
CA GLY A 58 -18.34 -4.24 9.52
C GLY A 58 -19.66 -3.48 9.72
N TRP A 59 -19.73 -2.56 10.69
CA TRP A 59 -20.90 -1.71 10.91
C TRP A 59 -21.22 -0.78 9.74
N ARG A 60 -20.24 -0.47 8.88
CA ARG A 60 -20.42 0.45 7.75
C ARG A 60 -21.38 -0.09 6.70
N TYR A 61 -21.50 -1.42 6.56
CA TYR A 61 -22.47 -2.04 5.65
C TYR A 61 -23.92 -1.91 6.11
N ASN A 62 -24.18 -1.46 7.34
CA ASN A 62 -25.53 -1.11 7.77
C ASN A 62 -25.98 0.27 7.24
N ILE A 63 -25.04 1.05 6.68
CA ILE A 63 -25.26 2.43 6.22
C ILE A 63 -24.97 2.55 4.72
N PHE A 64 -23.94 1.86 4.22
CA PHE A 64 -23.50 1.87 2.83
C PHE A 64 -23.72 0.50 2.17
N SER A 65 -24.07 0.50 0.88
CA SER A 65 -23.99 -0.73 0.10
C SER A 65 -22.53 -1.16 -0.09
N VAL A 66 -22.33 -2.45 -0.37
CA VAL A 66 -21.01 -3.03 -0.63
C VAL A 66 -20.30 -2.29 -1.76
N GLN A 67 -21.02 -2.00 -2.86
CA GLN A 67 -20.47 -1.25 -3.98
C GLN A 67 -20.16 0.21 -3.62
N ALA A 68 -21.02 0.89 -2.87
CA ALA A 68 -20.78 2.28 -2.49
C ALA A 68 -19.51 2.42 -1.64
N PHE A 69 -19.31 1.49 -0.69
CA PHE A 69 -18.10 1.44 0.11
C PHE A 69 -16.85 1.14 -0.74
N SER A 70 -16.96 0.18 -1.68
CA SER A 70 -15.88 -0.12 -2.62
C SER A 70 -15.51 1.10 -3.46
N ASN A 71 -16.49 1.78 -4.05
CA ASN A 71 -16.26 2.99 -4.84
C ASN A 71 -15.57 4.09 -4.02
N TRP A 72 -15.97 4.29 -2.76
CA TRP A 72 -15.35 5.27 -1.87
C TRP A 72 -13.88 4.94 -1.59
N LEU A 73 -13.57 3.67 -1.33
CA LEU A 73 -12.18 3.21 -1.24
C LEU A 73 -11.41 3.43 -2.54
N GLY A 74 -12.03 3.15 -3.70
CA GLY A 74 -11.43 3.39 -5.01
C GLY A 74 -11.04 4.85 -5.25
N VAL A 75 -11.92 5.79 -4.93
CA VAL A 75 -11.62 7.23 -4.99
C VAL A 75 -10.45 7.58 -4.08
N LEU A 76 -10.43 7.04 -2.86
CA LEU A 76 -9.39 7.31 -1.88
C LEU A 76 -8.02 6.76 -2.34
N GLU A 77 -7.98 5.54 -2.87
CA GLU A 77 -6.76 4.91 -3.41
C GLU A 77 -6.22 5.70 -4.62
N ILE A 78 -7.09 6.12 -5.54
CA ILE A 78 -6.68 6.95 -6.69
C ILE A 78 -6.15 8.32 -6.21
N ALA A 79 -6.81 8.94 -5.23
CA ALA A 79 -6.34 10.21 -4.67
C ALA A 79 -4.94 10.05 -4.05
N ILE A 80 -4.70 8.97 -3.31
CA ILE A 80 -3.37 8.64 -2.76
C ILE A 80 -2.33 8.45 -3.87
N ALA A 81 -2.67 7.74 -4.94
CA ALA A 81 -1.79 7.56 -6.08
C ALA A 81 -1.37 8.90 -6.68
N VAL A 82 -2.32 9.80 -6.90
CA VAL A 82 -2.07 11.16 -7.43
C VAL A 82 -1.21 11.96 -6.46
N MET A 83 -1.49 11.92 -5.16
CA MET A 83 -0.70 12.62 -4.15
C MET A 83 0.75 12.16 -4.13
N ILE A 84 1.00 10.84 -4.15
CA ILE A 84 2.36 10.27 -4.19
C ILE A 84 3.06 10.61 -5.51
N ALA A 85 2.36 10.56 -6.64
CA ALA A 85 2.90 10.92 -7.95
C ALA A 85 3.27 12.41 -8.05
N ALA A 86 2.59 13.28 -7.31
CA ALA A 86 2.84 14.73 -7.28
C ALA A 86 4.15 15.14 -6.60
N ARG A 87 5.02 14.19 -6.22
CA ARG A 87 6.33 14.44 -5.60
C ARG A 87 7.24 15.43 -6.34
N PRO A 88 7.28 15.51 -7.69
CA PRO A 88 8.06 16.53 -8.40
C PRO A 88 7.50 17.94 -8.24
N ILE A 89 6.19 18.07 -7.99
CA ILE A 89 5.47 19.36 -7.89
C ILE A 89 5.46 19.85 -6.44
N SER A 90 5.10 18.98 -5.49
CA SER A 90 5.07 19.30 -4.07
C SER A 90 5.49 18.11 -3.22
N ARG A 91 6.57 18.31 -2.45
CA ARG A 91 7.06 17.34 -1.47
C ARG A 91 6.03 17.08 -0.37
N GLN A 92 5.30 18.11 0.06
CA GLN A 92 4.30 18.02 1.12
C GLN A 92 3.08 17.19 0.70
N ILE A 93 2.60 17.36 -0.54
CA ILE A 93 1.49 16.57 -1.07
C ILE A 93 1.89 15.09 -1.14
N SER A 94 3.09 14.80 -1.64
CA SER A 94 3.61 13.43 -1.66
C SER A 94 3.78 12.85 -0.26
N ALA A 95 4.25 13.62 0.72
CA ALA A 95 4.34 13.16 2.10
C ALA A 95 2.96 12.82 2.67
N ALA A 96 1.96 13.68 2.46
CA ALA A 96 0.58 13.41 2.90
C ALA A 96 0.01 12.14 2.24
N GLY A 97 0.21 11.97 0.93
CA GLY A 97 -0.19 10.76 0.21
C GLY A 97 0.48 9.49 0.75
N SER A 98 1.80 9.53 0.98
CA SER A 98 2.55 8.41 1.54
C SER A 98 2.13 8.07 2.99
N ALA A 99 1.80 9.08 3.80
CA ALA A 99 1.27 8.84 5.15
C ALA A 99 -0.12 8.18 5.12
N LEU A 100 -1.01 8.64 4.24
CA LEU A 100 -2.32 8.02 4.05
C LEU A 100 -2.21 6.59 3.53
N ALA A 101 -1.27 6.32 2.61
CA ALA A 101 -0.97 4.98 2.14
C ALA A 101 -0.54 4.05 3.30
N ALA A 102 0.35 4.53 4.19
CA ALA A 102 0.78 3.76 5.35
C ALA A 102 -0.40 3.40 6.26
N VAL A 103 -1.31 4.35 6.52
CA VAL A 103 -2.52 4.11 7.30
C VAL A 103 -3.44 3.08 6.65
N LEU A 104 -3.63 3.14 5.32
CA LEU A 104 -4.40 2.12 4.61
C LEU A 104 -3.80 0.72 4.75
N PHE A 105 -2.49 0.56 4.52
CA PHE A 105 -1.85 -0.76 4.62
C PHE A 105 -1.82 -1.30 6.05
N LEU A 106 -1.72 -0.43 7.06
CA LEU A 106 -1.94 -0.85 8.45
C LEU A 106 -3.37 -1.36 8.66
N GLY A 107 -4.35 -0.69 8.05
CA GLY A 107 -5.74 -1.15 8.01
C GLY A 107 -5.90 -2.52 7.34
N THR A 108 -5.30 -2.73 6.16
CA THR A 108 -5.38 -4.02 5.46
C THR A 108 -4.68 -5.12 6.24
N LEU A 109 -3.49 -4.87 6.79
CA LEU A 109 -2.77 -5.84 7.63
C LEU A 109 -3.54 -6.18 8.91
N SER A 110 -4.34 -5.26 9.45
CA SER A 110 -5.22 -5.57 10.59
C SER A 110 -6.26 -6.66 10.27
N PHE A 111 -6.60 -6.88 8.99
CA PHE A 111 -7.46 -7.99 8.57
C PHE A 111 -6.82 -9.35 8.77
N MET A 112 -5.48 -9.45 8.79
CA MET A 112 -4.79 -10.71 9.14
C MET A 112 -5.09 -11.17 10.56
N LEU A 113 -5.43 -10.24 11.46
CA LEU A 113 -5.77 -10.54 12.85
C LEU A 113 -7.28 -10.68 13.06
N SER A 114 -8.07 -9.94 12.29
CA SER A 114 -9.52 -9.82 12.51
C SER A 114 -10.40 -10.71 11.62
N THR A 115 -9.87 -11.31 10.54
CA THR A 115 -10.71 -11.92 9.49
C THR A 115 -10.35 -13.38 9.19
N PRO A 116 -10.89 -14.37 9.92
CA PRO A 116 -10.72 -15.79 9.58
C PRO A 116 -11.37 -16.11 8.21
N PRO A 117 -10.83 -17.04 7.38
CA PRO A 117 -9.67 -17.90 7.57
C PRO A 117 -8.40 -17.36 6.90
N VAL A 118 -7.57 -16.63 7.65
CA VAL A 118 -6.20 -16.24 7.21
C VAL A 118 -5.26 -17.45 7.16
N TRP A 119 -5.52 -18.43 8.04
CA TRP A 119 -4.71 -19.62 8.19
C TRP A 119 -5.36 -20.82 7.49
N GLU A 120 -4.56 -21.59 6.76
CA GLU A 120 -5.01 -22.77 6.02
C GLU A 120 -5.20 -23.95 6.97
N ALA A 121 -6.47 -24.25 7.28
CA ALA A 121 -6.82 -25.30 8.23
C ALA A 121 -6.38 -26.69 7.78
N THR A 122 -6.37 -26.96 6.47
CA THR A 122 -5.95 -28.27 5.93
C THR A 122 -4.47 -28.56 6.12
N LEU A 123 -3.66 -27.53 6.35
CA LEU A 123 -2.22 -27.62 6.63
C LEU A 123 -1.89 -27.54 8.13
N GLY A 124 -2.89 -27.67 9.01
CA GLY A 124 -2.72 -27.59 10.47
C GLY A 124 -2.86 -26.20 11.06
N GLY A 125 -3.33 -25.21 10.28
CA GLY A 125 -3.53 -23.84 10.75
C GLY A 125 -2.24 -23.03 10.78
N PHE A 126 -2.04 -22.19 11.80
CA PHE A 126 -0.87 -21.33 11.92
C PHE A 126 0.44 -22.15 11.89
N PRO A 127 1.47 -21.77 11.08
CA PRO A 127 1.62 -20.54 10.29
C PRO A 127 1.28 -20.66 8.79
N ALA A 128 0.56 -21.70 8.36
CA ALA A 128 0.22 -21.88 6.94
C ALA A 128 -0.82 -20.84 6.49
N LEU A 129 -0.52 -20.04 5.46
CA LEU A 129 -1.41 -18.99 4.96
C LEU A 129 -2.32 -19.50 3.84
N SER A 130 -3.61 -19.18 3.93
CA SER A 130 -4.55 -19.37 2.82
C SER A 130 -4.16 -18.49 1.63
N VAL A 131 -4.49 -18.94 0.41
CA VAL A 131 -4.22 -18.17 -0.82
C VAL A 131 -4.97 -16.83 -0.79
N VAL A 132 -6.25 -16.88 -0.41
CA VAL A 132 -7.09 -15.70 -0.15
C VAL A 132 -7.74 -15.89 1.23
N PRO A 133 -7.57 -14.95 2.19
CA PRO A 133 -6.87 -13.67 2.07
C PRO A 133 -5.41 -13.68 2.55
N GLY A 134 -4.90 -14.77 3.15
CA GLY A 134 -3.64 -14.76 3.90
C GLY A 134 -2.43 -14.27 3.11
N GLN A 135 -2.15 -14.88 1.95
CA GLN A 135 -1.03 -14.49 1.09
C GLN A 135 -1.23 -13.10 0.46
N PHE A 136 -2.49 -12.77 0.11
CA PHE A 136 -2.84 -11.46 -0.43
C PHE A 136 -2.57 -10.32 0.56
N LEU A 137 -2.83 -10.52 1.85
CA LEU A 137 -2.58 -9.51 2.88
C LEU A 137 -1.09 -9.43 3.25
N LEU A 138 -0.36 -10.55 3.25
CA LEU A 138 1.05 -10.57 3.65
C LEU A 138 1.92 -9.66 2.78
N LYS A 139 1.67 -9.60 1.47
CA LYS A 139 2.43 -8.72 0.56
C LYS A 139 2.29 -7.22 0.90
N ASP A 140 1.23 -6.83 1.59
CA ASP A 140 1.02 -5.42 1.98
C ASP A 140 2.05 -4.96 3.01
N VAL A 141 2.76 -5.86 3.70
CA VAL A 141 3.90 -5.49 4.56
C VAL A 141 4.98 -4.77 3.77
N VAL A 142 5.25 -5.21 2.53
CA VAL A 142 6.24 -4.58 1.65
C VAL A 142 5.75 -3.21 1.20
N LEU A 143 4.45 -3.08 0.89
CA LEU A 143 3.84 -1.82 0.48
C LEU A 143 3.78 -0.80 1.62
N LEU A 144 3.54 -1.26 2.86
CA LEU A 144 3.68 -0.45 4.06
C LEU A 144 5.11 0.08 4.20
N GLY A 145 6.12 -0.80 4.05
CA GLY A 145 7.53 -0.39 4.05
C GLY A 145 7.84 0.66 2.98
N ALA A 146 7.36 0.46 1.76
CA ALA A 146 7.50 1.41 0.66
C ALA A 146 6.82 2.76 0.96
N SER A 147 5.64 2.75 1.56
CA SER A 147 4.92 3.97 1.94
C SER A 147 5.67 4.77 3.01
N ILE A 148 6.22 4.10 4.03
CA ILE A 148 7.03 4.74 5.07
C ILE A 148 8.35 5.30 4.48
N TRP A 149 8.99 4.54 3.59
CA TRP A 149 10.19 4.99 2.89
C TRP A 149 9.94 6.24 2.05
N THR A 150 8.89 6.23 1.23
CA THR A 150 8.53 7.39 0.39
C THR A 150 8.10 8.61 1.22
N LEU A 151 7.46 8.39 2.38
CA LEU A 151 7.17 9.45 3.35
C LEU A 151 8.47 10.08 3.88
N GLY A 152 9.41 9.26 4.35
CA GLY A 152 10.69 9.74 4.86
C GLY A 152 11.46 10.54 3.82
N GLU A 153 11.54 10.05 2.58
CA GLU A 153 12.19 10.74 1.47
C GLU A 153 11.52 12.08 1.13
N ALA A 154 10.19 12.16 1.18
CA ALA A 154 9.48 13.40 0.91
C ALA A 154 9.72 14.46 1.99
N LEU A 155 9.96 14.03 3.24
CA LEU A 155 10.26 14.90 4.38
C LEU A 155 11.72 15.35 4.43
N THR A 156 12.70 14.51 4.08
CA THR A 156 14.13 14.89 4.13
C THR A 156 14.47 16.03 3.19
N GLY A 157 13.76 16.17 2.06
CA GLY A 157 13.88 17.33 1.19
C GLY A 157 13.54 18.68 1.86
N GLN A 158 12.88 18.72 3.03
CA GLN A 158 12.55 20.00 3.70
C GLN A 158 13.73 20.64 4.44
N CYS A 159 14.81 19.89 4.69
CA CYS A 159 15.93 20.37 5.49
C CYS A 159 16.91 21.25 4.70
N HIS A 160 16.78 21.34 3.37
CA HIS A 160 17.66 22.16 2.53
C HIS A 160 17.02 23.47 2.02
N ASP A 161 15.71 23.64 2.18
CA ASP A 161 14.94 24.79 1.68
C ASP A 161 14.38 25.70 2.81
N ARG A 162 15.04 25.75 3.97
CA ARG A 162 14.75 26.73 5.04
C ARG A 162 15.98 27.55 5.40
#